data_AF-A0A7Y5MQY9-F1
#
_entry.id   AF-A0A7Y5MQY9-F1
#
_cell.length_a   1.000
_cell.length_b   1.000
_cell.length_c   1.000
_cell.angle_alpha   90.00
_cell.angle_beta   90.00
_cell.angle_gamma   90.00
#
_symmetry.space_group_name_H-M   'P 1'
#
loop_
_entity.id
_entity.type
_entity.pdbx_description
1 polymer ?
#
loop_
_entity_poly.entity_id
_entity_poly.type
_entity_poly.pdbx_seq_one_letter_code
_entity_poly.pdbx_strand_id
1 'polypeptide(L)' 'MKDSLQTPHVIHLGKKSRKEIKHYKQGIGKMHMEVQHLLAQIKTQAGPDKEVLPVVVVHRKKKKKGLLAMGSRLFDF' A
#
# COMPACT_ATOMS: atom_id res chain seq x y z
N MET A 1 14.21 -2.20 -29.42
CA MET A 1 13.44 -3.23 -28.70
C MET A 1 12.62 -2.51 -27.65
N LYS A 2 11.29 -2.65 -27.65
CA LYS A 2 10.44 -2.02 -26.65
C LYS A 2 10.65 -2.80 -25.35
N ASP A 3 11.36 -2.22 -24.39
CA ASP A 3 11.40 -2.74 -23.03
C ASP A 3 9.96 -2.75 -22.53
N SER A 4 9.33 -3.93 -22.52
CA SER A 4 8.04 -4.11 -21.89
C SER A 4 8.27 -3.95 -20.40
N LEU A 5 8.19 -2.72 -19.90
CA LEU A 5 8.24 -2.42 -18.47
C LEU A 5 7.18 -3.29 -17.80
N GLN A 6 7.62 -4.33 -17.09
CA GLN A 6 6.69 -5.21 -16.38
C GLN A 6 5.90 -4.35 -15.40
N THR A 7 4.58 -4.44 -15.48
CA THR A 7 3.69 -3.67 -14.63
C THR A 7 4.00 -4.00 -13.17
N PRO A 8 4.25 -3.00 -12.30
CA PRO A 8 4.59 -3.28 -10.92
C PRO A 8 3.41 -3.96 -10.22
N HIS A 9 3.70 -4.97 -9.40
CA HIS A 9 2.71 -5.58 -8.51
C HIS A 9 2.37 -4.59 -7.39
N VAL A 10 1.26 -3.88 -7.52
CA VAL A 10 0.78 -2.93 -6.50
C VAL A 10 -0.11 -3.64 -5.49
N ILE A 11 0.31 -3.67 -4.23
CA ILE A 11 -0.43 -4.31 -3.13
C ILE A 11 -0.84 -3.28 -2.08
N HIS A 12 -2.12 -3.25 -1.74
CA HIS A 12 -2.64 -2.39 -0.68
C HIS A 12 -2.61 -3.09 0.68
N LEU A 13 -1.65 -2.72 1.54
CA LEU A 13 -1.53 -3.24 2.92
C LEU A 13 -2.55 -2.63 3.91
N GLY A 14 -3.52 -1.84 3.40
CA GLY A 14 -4.52 -1.17 4.21
C GLY A 14 -3.97 -0.04 5.09
N LYS A 15 -4.73 0.31 6.13
CA LYS A 15 -4.30 1.31 7.12
C LYS A 15 -3.35 0.66 8.12
N LYS A 16 -2.14 1.20 8.24
CA LYS A 16 -1.17 0.80 9.28
C LYS A 16 -0.99 1.91 10.30
N SER A 17 -0.83 1.53 11.56
CA SER A 17 -0.54 2.44 12.66
C SER A 17 0.89 3.00 12.56
N ARG A 18 1.15 4.14 13.21
CA ARG A 18 2.51 4.72 13.28
C ARG A 18 3.52 3.76 13.90
N LYS A 19 3.10 2.97 14.89
CA LYS A 19 3.94 1.97 15.57
C LYS A 19 4.35 0.85 14.61
N GLU A 20 3.41 0.34 13.82
CA GLU A 20 3.71 -0.70 12.81
C GLU A 20 4.68 -0.19 11.74
N ILE A 21 4.50 1.05 11.27
CA ILE A 21 5.42 1.66 10.30
C ILE A 21 6.82 1.83 10.91
N LYS A 22 6.91 2.23 12.18
CA LYS A 22 8.21 2.34 12.89
C LYS A 22 8.88 0.98 13.00
N HIS A 23 8.15 -0.05 13.41
CA HIS A 23 8.66 -1.42 13.51
C HIS A 23 9.11 -1.96 12.16
N TYR A 24 8.32 -1.71 11.09
CA TYR A 24 8.68 -2.09 9.73
C TYR A 24 10.04 -1.52 9.30
N LYS A 25 10.29 -0.23 9.56
CA LYS A 25 11.57 0.43 9.28
C LYS A 25 12.75 -0.17 10.05
N GLN A 26 12.49 -0.80 11.19
CA GLN A 26 13.48 -1.49 12.02
C GLN A 26 13.66 -2.97 11.64
N GLY A 27 12.95 -3.45 10.61
CA GLY A 27 13.01 -4.86 10.21
C GLY A 27 12.24 -5.81 11.13
N ILE A 28 11.31 -5.30 11.95
CA ILE A 28 10.58 -6.10 12.94
C ILE A 28 9.06 -5.92 12.84
N GLY A 29 8.32 -6.80 13.53
CA GLY A 29 6.88 -6.68 13.70
C GLY A 29 6.04 -7.24 12.54
N LYS A 30 4.72 -7.24 12.74
CA LYS A 30 3.75 -7.92 11.86
C LYS A 30 3.81 -7.44 10.41
N MET A 31 3.91 -6.12 10.19
CA MET A 31 4.00 -5.55 8.85
C MET A 31 5.26 -5.99 8.10
N HIS A 32 6.39 -6.17 8.80
CA HIS A 32 7.61 -6.68 8.18
C HIS A 32 7.43 -8.13 7.72
N MET A 33 6.89 -8.98 8.59
CA MET A 33 6.59 -10.38 8.25
C MET A 33 5.63 -10.51 7.07
N GLU A 34 4.59 -9.67 7.03
CA GLU A 34 3.63 -9.62 5.93
C GLU A 34 4.30 -9.29 4.59
N VAL A 35 5.18 -8.28 4.58
CA VAL A 35 5.93 -7.88 3.38
C VAL A 35 6.91 -8.98 2.94
N GLN A 36 7.62 -9.62 3.88
CA GLN A 36 8.54 -10.72 3.56
C GLN A 36 7.81 -11.93 2.97
N HIS A 37 6.64 -12.27 3.52
CA HIS A 37 5.83 -13.35 2.99
C HIS A 37 5.35 -13.07 1.56
N LEU A 38 4.88 -11.84 1.29
CA LEU A 38 4.49 -11.43 -0.06
C LEU A 38 5.69 -11.44 -1.02
N LEU A 39 6.86 -11.00 -0.57
CA LEU A 39 8.08 -11.06 -1.37
C LEU A 39 8.48 -12.48 -1.71
N ALA A 40 8.38 -13.42 -0.75
CA ALA A 40 8.67 -14.82 -0.99
C ALA A 40 7.72 -15.40 -2.06
N GLN A 41 6.41 -15.11 -1.95
CA GLN A 41 5.41 -15.55 -2.94
C GLN A 41 5.68 -14.98 -4.34
N ILE A 42 6.03 -13.70 -4.44
CA ILE A 42 6.36 -13.07 -5.73
C ILE A 42 7.65 -13.67 -6.29
N LYS A 43 8.69 -13.89 -5.46
CA LYS A 43 9.95 -14.52 -5.90
C LYS A 43 9.71 -15.93 -6.46
N THR A 44 8.86 -16.73 -5.81
CA THR A 44 8.50 -18.05 -6.33
C THR A 44 7.77 -18.00 -7.66
N GLN A 45 7.00 -16.94 -7.94
CA GLN A 45 6.31 -16.76 -9.22
C GLN A 45 7.22 -16.16 -10.31
N ALA A 46 8.17 -15.30 -9.94
CA ALA A 46 9.04 -14.59 -10.88
C ALA A 46 10.18 -15.46 -11.43
N GLY A 47 10.57 -16.51 -10.71
CA GLY A 47 11.70 -17.38 -11.05
C GLY A 47 13.01 -16.95 -10.39
N PRO A 48 14.00 -17.85 -10.30
CA PRO A 48 15.24 -17.65 -9.53
C PRO A 48 16.15 -16.55 -10.10
N ASP A 49 16.05 -16.27 -11.39
CA ASP A 49 16.94 -15.34 -12.09
C ASP A 49 16.52 -13.88 -11.95
N LYS A 50 15.40 -13.61 -11.28
CA LYS A 50 14.84 -12.26 -11.16
C LYS A 50 14.98 -11.71 -9.74
N GLU A 51 15.61 -10.55 -9.64
CA GLU A 51 15.67 -9.81 -8.40
C GLU A 51 14.34 -9.06 -8.16
N VAL A 52 13.72 -9.31 -7.01
CA VAL A 52 12.46 -8.66 -6.62
C VAL A 52 12.76 -7.62 -5.55
N LEU A 53 12.58 -6.34 -5.90
CA LEU A 53 12.80 -5.21 -5.00
C LEU A 53 11.47 -4.64 -4.49
N PRO A 54 11.22 -4.66 -3.16
CA PRO A 54 10.03 -4.03 -2.59
C PRO A 54 10.15 -2.51 -2.56
N VAL A 55 9.14 -1.82 -3.08
CA VAL A 55 8.94 -0.37 -2.86
C VAL A 55 7.71 -0.17 -1.98
N VAL A 56 7.90 0.35 -0.77
CA VAL A 56 6.82 0.60 0.19
C VAL A 56 6.50 2.08 0.29
N VAL A 57 5.30 2.46 -0.15
CA VAL A 57 4.81 3.85 -0.10
C VAL A 57 3.84 4.02 1.05
N VAL A 58 4.19 4.88 2.00
CA VAL A 58 3.29 5.31 3.07
C VAL A 58 2.68 6.66 2.68
N HIS A 59 1.36 6.68 2.46
CA HIS A 59 0.64 7.90 2.14
C HIS A 59 -0.49 8.17 3.13
N ARG A 60 -0.76 9.44 3.41
CA ARG A 60 -1.91 9.86 4.23
C ARG A 60 -3.09 10.15 3.31
N LYS A 61 -4.14 9.31 3.36
CA LYS A 61 -5.40 9.59 2.66
C LYS A 61 -6.07 10.83 3.29
N LYS A 62 -6.01 11.98 2.61
CA LYS A 62 -6.81 13.16 2.98
C LYS A 62 -8.28 12.82 2.72
N LYS A 63 -9.14 12.91 3.74
CA LYS A 63 -10.60 12.86 3.53
C LYS A 63 -10.95 14.11 2.72
N LYS A 64 -11.44 13.94 1.47
CA LYS A 64 -12.07 15.07 0.76
C LYS A 64 -13.27 15.48 1.63
N LYS A 65 -13.26 16.70 2.17
CA LYS A 65 -14.46 17.29 2.78
C LYS A 65 -15.49 17.35 1.66
N GLY A 66 -16.48 16.47 1.73
CA GLY A 66 -17.57 16.44 0.76
C GLY A 66 -18.27 17.79 0.80
N LEU A 67 -18.40 18.37 -0.39
CA LEU A 67 -19.23 19.52 -0.74
C LEU A 67 -20.73 19.15 -0.58
N LEU A 68 -21.13 18.56 0.54
CA LEU A 68 -22.48 18.05 0.82
C LEU A 68 -23.08 18.66 2.11
N ALA A 69 -22.33 19.53 2.80
CA ALA A 69 -22.81 20.22 3.99
C ALA A 69 -23.62 21.51 3.69
N MET A 70 -23.93 21.81 2.43
CA MET A 70 -24.70 23.01 2.04
C MET A 70 -26.02 22.70 1.31
N GLY A 71 -26.51 21.44 1.35
CA GLY A 71 -27.75 21.05 0.65
C GLY A 71 -28.92 20.61 1.54
N SER A 72 -28.72 20.37 2.84
CA SER A 72 -29.74 19.71 3.68
C SER A 72 -30.42 20.64 4.70
N ARG A 73 -30.59 21.93 4.38
CA ARG A 73 -31.39 22.88 5.18
C ARG A 73 -32.47 23.60 4.35
N LEU A 74 -33.02 22.94 3.33
CA LEU A 74 -33.97 23.57 2.40
C LEU A 74 -35.35 22.92 2.33
N PHE A 75 -35.65 21.92 3.16
CA PHE A 75 -37.01 21.37 3.27
C PHE A 75 -37.33 20.99 4.71
N ASP A 76 -37.68 21.99 5.50
CA ASP A 76 -38.57 21.86 6.65
C ASP A 76 -39.60 23.00 6.50
N PHE A 77 -40.71 22.71 5.84
CA PHE A 77 -41.96 23.46 5.83
C PHE A 77 -43.11 22.45 5.92
#